data_AF-A0ABD0RRE3-F1
#
_entry.id   AF-A0ABD0RRE3-F1
#
_cell.length_a   1.000
_cell.length_b   1.000
_cell.length_c   1.000
_cell.angle_alpha   90.00
_cell.angle_beta   90.00
_cell.angle_gamma   90.00
#
_symmetry.space_group_name_H-M   'P 1'
#
loop_
_entity.id
_entity.type
_entity.pdbx_description
1 polymer ?
#
loop_
_entity_poly.entity_id
_entity_poly.type
_entity_poly.pdbx_seq_one_letter_code
_entity_poly.pdbx_strand_id
1 'polypeptide(L)'
;RLDFVPQCGHGTFSMEICGCVCEEGWLGKNCSEPRCPDDCSGQGICIEGECVCDRNFGGENCSEPRCPGDCSDRGLCIDGECVCEEAYAGEDCSLGRCLNDCSDQGTCVNGTCQCRPGFLGEDCSLIFCANNCSQKGVCKDGFCACQEGYTGDDCAS
;
A
#
# COMPACT_ATOMS: atom_id res chain seq x y z
N ARG A 1 -23.14 -32.50 52.24
CA ARG A 1 -23.84 -31.68 51.23
C ARG A 1 -22.78 -30.77 50.64
N LEU A 2 -22.35 -31.04 49.40
CA LEU A 2 -21.31 -30.26 48.74
C LEU A 2 -22.01 -29.10 48.05
N ASP A 3 -21.94 -27.93 48.67
CA ASP A 3 -22.45 -26.68 48.10
C ASP A 3 -21.44 -26.17 47.05
N PHE A 4 -21.38 -26.84 45.90
CA PHE A 4 -20.60 -26.38 44.75
C PHE A 4 -21.46 -25.40 43.98
N VAL A 5 -21.62 -24.19 44.51
CA VAL A 5 -22.14 -23.07 43.71
C VAL A 5 -21.00 -22.65 42.78
N PRO A 6 -21.15 -22.80 41.45
CA PRO A 6 -20.14 -22.37 40.50
C PRO A 6 -19.89 -20.86 40.69
N GLN A 7 -18.62 -20.48 40.76
CA GLN A 7 -18.27 -19.06 40.83
C GLN A 7 -18.58 -18.41 39.48
N CYS A 8 -19.58 -17.54 39.46
CA CYS A 8 -19.86 -16.65 38.35
C CYS A 8 -19.11 -15.34 38.64
N GLY A 9 -18.05 -15.04 37.90
CA GLY A 9 -17.22 -13.86 38.15
C GLY A 9 -18.02 -12.57 38.00
N HIS A 10 -18.53 -12.32 36.79
CA HIS A 10 -19.40 -11.18 36.43
C HIS A 10 -20.82 -11.65 36.11
N GLY A 11 -21.48 -12.27 37.08
CA GLY A 11 -22.81 -12.80 36.88
C GLY A 11 -23.40 -13.45 38.12
N THR A 12 -24.60 -13.98 37.95
CA THR A 12 -25.32 -14.66 39.03
C THR A 12 -25.60 -16.11 38.65
N PHE A 13 -25.48 -17.03 39.61
CA PHE A 13 -25.82 -18.42 39.37
C PHE A 13 -27.34 -18.60 39.36
N SER A 14 -27.87 -19.11 38.24
CA SER A 14 -29.28 -19.48 38.12
C SER A 14 -29.43 -20.99 38.26
N MET A 15 -30.23 -21.39 39.24
CA MET A 15 -30.60 -22.79 39.46
C MET A 15 -31.51 -23.34 38.35
N GLU A 16 -32.25 -22.49 37.64
CA GLU A 16 -33.18 -22.90 36.58
C GLU A 16 -32.46 -23.45 35.35
N ILE A 17 -31.34 -22.82 34.97
CA ILE A 17 -30.49 -23.27 33.86
C ILE A 17 -29.24 -24.02 34.35
N CYS A 18 -29.09 -24.20 35.67
CA CYS A 18 -27.91 -24.79 36.30
C CYS A 18 -26.60 -24.19 35.78
N GLY A 19 -26.53 -22.87 35.71
CA GLY A 19 -25.41 -22.14 35.10
C GLY A 19 -25.39 -20.66 35.46
N CYS A 20 -24.38 -19.95 35.00
CA CYS A 20 -24.25 -18.51 35.23
C CYS A 20 -25.05 -17.70 34.22
N VAL A 21 -25.81 -16.73 34.71
CA VAL A 21 -26.40 -15.64 33.91
C VAL A 21 -25.43 -14.47 34.00
N CYS A 22 -24.80 -14.13 32.88
CA CYS A 22 -23.75 -13.10 32.85
C CYS A 22 -24.31 -11.69 32.80
N GLU A 23 -23.57 -10.77 33.41
CA GLU A 23 -23.78 -9.34 33.29
C GLU A 23 -23.51 -8.87 31.85
N GLU A 24 -24.05 -7.70 31.49
CA GLU A 24 -23.80 -7.10 30.18
C GLU A 24 -22.29 -6.91 29.97
N GLY A 25 -21.79 -7.28 28.79
CA GLY A 25 -20.37 -7.25 28.51
C GLY A 25 -19.59 -8.50 28.94
N TRP A 26 -20.24 -9.55 29.46
CA TRP A 26 -19.57 -10.79 29.87
C TRP A 26 -20.19 -12.05 29.26
N LEU A 27 -19.34 -13.02 28.97
CA LEU A 27 -19.63 -14.31 28.34
C LEU A 27 -18.87 -15.43 29.07
N GLY A 28 -19.07 -16.65 28.58
CA GLY A 28 -18.43 -17.86 29.11
C GLY A 28 -19.23 -18.52 30.22
N LYS A 29 -18.89 -19.79 30.54
CA LYS A 29 -19.63 -20.62 31.49
C LYS A 29 -19.64 -20.08 32.92
N ASN A 30 -18.66 -19.25 33.25
CA ASN A 30 -18.46 -18.62 34.56
C ASN A 30 -18.44 -17.08 34.47
N CYS A 31 -18.88 -16.50 33.34
CA CYS A 31 -18.91 -15.05 33.14
C CYS A 31 -17.55 -14.38 33.42
N SER A 32 -16.49 -14.99 32.91
CA SER A 32 -15.11 -14.51 33.07
C SER A 32 -14.48 -14.10 31.74
N GLU A 33 -15.21 -14.24 30.63
CA GLU A 33 -14.77 -13.81 29.31
C GLU A 33 -15.45 -12.48 28.99
N PRO A 34 -14.70 -11.39 28.74
CA PRO A 34 -15.29 -10.14 28.31
C PRO A 34 -15.91 -10.32 26.91
N ARG A 35 -17.04 -9.67 26.67
CA ARG A 35 -17.72 -9.65 25.37
C ARG A 35 -17.06 -8.62 24.47
N CYS A 36 -16.42 -9.08 23.42
CA CYS A 36 -15.97 -8.20 22.35
C CYS A 36 -17.03 -8.06 21.23
N PRO A 37 -17.03 -6.94 20.50
CA PRO A 37 -17.83 -6.74 19.30
C PRO A 37 -17.60 -7.88 18.30
N ASP A 38 -18.67 -8.61 17.96
CA ASP A 38 -18.67 -9.76 17.02
C ASP A 38 -17.50 -10.75 17.15
N ASP A 39 -17.01 -10.99 18.37
CA ASP A 39 -15.83 -11.84 18.63
C ASP A 39 -14.59 -11.41 17.81
N CYS A 40 -14.42 -10.09 17.67
CA CYS A 40 -13.40 -9.46 16.83
C CYS A 40 -13.39 -10.02 15.40
N SER A 41 -14.55 -10.46 14.89
CA SER A 41 -14.75 -11.09 13.58
C SER A 41 -13.80 -12.27 13.31
N GLY A 42 -13.20 -12.85 14.35
CA GLY A 42 -12.12 -13.84 14.23
C GLY A 42 -10.79 -13.32 13.68
N GLN A 43 -10.60 -12.00 13.61
CA GLN A 43 -9.45 -11.29 13.02
C GLN A 43 -8.71 -10.43 14.06
N GLY A 44 -8.69 -10.88 15.31
CA GLY A 44 -8.05 -10.16 16.40
C GLY A 44 -8.16 -10.89 17.72
N ILE A 45 -7.65 -10.23 18.76
CA ILE A 45 -7.67 -10.73 20.14
C ILE A 45 -8.56 -9.81 20.97
N CYS A 46 -9.51 -10.41 21.68
CA CYS A 46 -10.37 -9.70 22.63
C CYS A 46 -9.59 -9.42 23.92
N ILE A 47 -9.40 -8.15 24.27
CA ILE A 47 -8.71 -7.71 25.48
C ILE A 47 -9.61 -6.70 26.21
N GLU A 48 -10.11 -7.08 27.38
CA GLU A 48 -10.94 -6.20 28.23
C GLU A 48 -12.20 -5.63 27.53
N GLY A 49 -12.75 -6.35 26.55
CA GLY A 49 -13.95 -5.94 25.80
C GLY A 49 -13.64 -5.14 24.53
N GLU A 50 -12.38 -4.84 24.28
CA GLU A 50 -11.88 -4.16 23.08
C GLU A 50 -11.16 -5.15 22.15
N CYS A 51 -11.28 -4.93 20.84
CA CYS A 51 -10.61 -5.77 19.86
C CYS A 51 -9.23 -5.21 19.48
N VAL A 52 -8.19 -6.02 19.70
CA VAL A 52 -6.86 -5.76 19.13
C VAL A 52 -6.74 -6.54 17.83
N CYS A 53 -6.89 -5.83 16.71
CA CYS A 53 -6.94 -6.44 15.38
C CYS A 53 -5.59 -6.94 14.87
N ASP A 54 -5.65 -7.99 14.05
CA ASP A 54 -4.51 -8.47 13.29
C ASP A 54 -4.01 -7.42 12.28
N ARG A 55 -2.77 -7.58 11.81
CA ARG A 55 -2.06 -6.59 11.00
C ARG A 55 -2.86 -6.02 9.81
N ASN A 56 -3.71 -6.84 9.20
CA ASN A 56 -4.47 -6.50 7.99
C ASN A 56 -5.94 -6.18 8.26
N PHE A 57 -6.33 -6.00 9.53
CA PHE A 57 -7.72 -5.73 9.91
C PHE A 57 -7.82 -4.51 10.84
N GLY A 58 -8.97 -3.87 10.82
CA GLY A 58 -9.30 -2.67 11.57
C GLY A 58 -10.80 -2.55 11.83
N GLY A 59 -11.22 -1.40 12.35
CA GLY A 59 -12.56 -1.21 12.87
C GLY A 59 -12.74 -1.75 14.29
N GLU A 60 -13.89 -1.46 14.88
CA GLU A 60 -14.22 -1.80 16.29
C GLU A 60 -14.26 -3.32 16.55
N ASN A 61 -14.62 -4.11 15.53
CA ASN A 61 -14.73 -5.56 15.59
C ASN A 61 -13.74 -6.27 14.64
N CYS A 62 -12.71 -5.58 14.14
CA CYS A 62 -11.73 -6.13 13.18
C CYS A 62 -12.32 -6.67 11.85
N SER A 63 -13.51 -6.22 11.46
CA SER A 63 -14.14 -6.63 10.19
C SER A 63 -13.63 -5.84 8.98
N GLU A 64 -12.99 -4.70 9.19
CA GLU A 64 -12.55 -3.82 8.10
C GLU A 64 -11.18 -4.27 7.60
N PRO A 65 -11.03 -4.65 6.32
CA PRO A 65 -9.72 -4.94 5.77
C PRO A 65 -8.88 -3.66 5.73
N ARG A 66 -7.66 -3.73 6.26
CA ARG A 66 -6.66 -2.67 6.12
C ARG A 66 -5.88 -2.85 4.85
N CYS A 67 -5.77 -1.77 4.09
CA CYS A 67 -4.87 -1.74 2.95
C CYS A 67 -3.41 -1.49 3.36
N PRO A 68 -2.46 -2.02 2.59
CA PRO A 68 -1.03 -1.77 2.81
C PRO A 68 -0.75 -0.27 2.75
N GLY A 69 -0.08 0.25 3.78
CA GLY A 69 0.31 1.66 3.88
C GLY A 69 -0.86 2.66 3.82
N ASP A 70 -2.10 2.22 4.07
CA ASP A 70 -3.32 3.02 3.86
C ASP A 70 -3.40 3.64 2.45
N CYS A 71 -2.91 2.89 1.47
CA CYS A 71 -2.74 3.34 0.09
C CYS A 71 -1.99 4.67 -0.06
N SER A 72 -1.11 5.00 0.90
CA SER A 72 -0.33 6.23 0.98
C SER A 72 -1.16 7.52 0.80
N ASP A 73 -2.44 7.49 1.16
CA ASP A 73 -3.42 8.56 0.90
C ASP A 73 -3.53 8.95 -0.60
N ARG A 74 -3.20 8.02 -1.51
CA ARG A 74 -3.08 8.21 -2.97
C ARG A 74 -3.84 7.17 -3.77
N GLY A 75 -4.86 6.58 -3.15
CA GLY A 75 -5.68 5.54 -3.73
C GLY A 75 -6.88 5.22 -2.85
N LEU A 76 -7.71 4.31 -3.36
CA LEU A 76 -8.85 3.77 -2.63
C LEU A 76 -8.52 2.37 -2.13
N CYS A 77 -8.82 2.11 -0.86
CA CYS A 77 -8.76 0.77 -0.31
C CYS A 77 -10.02 -0.01 -0.67
N ILE A 78 -9.89 -1.09 -1.45
CA ILE A 78 -11.01 -1.94 -1.87
C ILE A 78 -10.63 -3.39 -1.57
N ASP A 79 -11.37 -4.03 -0.66
CA ASP A 79 -11.16 -5.43 -0.25
C ASP A 79 -9.71 -5.77 0.16
N GLY A 80 -9.00 -4.80 0.77
CA GLY A 80 -7.62 -4.97 1.22
C GLY A 80 -6.56 -4.71 0.13
N GLU A 81 -6.97 -4.36 -1.09
CA GLU A 81 -6.07 -3.95 -2.17
C GLU A 81 -6.19 -2.43 -2.45
N CYS A 82 -5.07 -1.81 -2.81
CA CYS A 82 -5.04 -0.41 -3.17
C CYS A 82 -5.30 -0.21 -4.67
N VAL A 83 -6.35 0.56 -4.98
CA VAL A 83 -6.60 1.10 -6.31
C VAL A 83 -6.02 2.50 -6.37
N CYS A 84 -4.83 2.63 -6.96
CA CYS A 84 -4.09 3.89 -7.02
C CYS A 84 -4.71 4.92 -7.96
N GLU A 85 -4.52 6.20 -7.64
CA GLU A 85 -4.76 7.29 -8.57
C GLU A 85 -3.81 7.22 -9.78
N GLU A 86 -4.17 7.88 -10.89
CA GLU A 86 -3.48 7.78 -12.19
C GLU A 86 -1.96 8.08 -12.13
N ALA A 87 -1.54 8.96 -11.21
CA ALA A 87 -0.14 9.36 -11.04
C ALA A 87 0.67 8.42 -10.14
N TYR A 88 0.07 7.38 -9.57
CA TYR A 88 0.71 6.50 -8.59
C TYR A 88 0.54 5.01 -8.93
N ALA A 89 1.40 4.20 -8.33
CA ALA A 89 1.49 2.77 -8.52
C ALA A 89 2.15 2.11 -7.30
N GLY A 90 2.28 0.78 -7.35
CA GLY A 90 2.78 -0.04 -6.25
C GLY A 90 1.64 -0.61 -5.41
N GLU A 91 2.01 -1.48 -4.47
CA GLU A 91 1.06 -2.19 -3.59
C GLU A 91 0.30 -1.21 -2.67
N ASP A 92 0.95 -0.12 -2.26
CA ASP A 92 0.45 0.90 -1.34
C ASP A 92 0.35 2.30 -1.99
N CYS A 93 0.42 2.39 -3.33
CA CYS A 93 0.39 3.66 -4.08
C CYS A 93 1.51 4.67 -3.72
N SER A 94 2.60 4.21 -3.11
CA SER A 94 3.74 5.06 -2.77
C SER A 94 4.60 5.44 -3.99
N LEU A 95 4.55 4.65 -5.07
CA LEU A 95 5.42 4.83 -6.24
C LEU A 95 4.79 5.82 -7.22
N GLY A 96 5.46 6.92 -7.52
CA GLY A 96 5.05 7.80 -8.62
C GLY A 96 5.17 7.12 -9.98
N ARG A 97 4.11 7.15 -10.80
CA ARG A 97 4.15 6.76 -12.21
C ARG A 97 4.84 7.85 -13.02
N CYS A 98 5.70 7.45 -13.94
CA CYS A 98 6.29 8.38 -14.88
C CYS A 98 5.40 8.57 -16.10
N LEU A 99 5.37 9.80 -16.60
CA LEU A 99 4.67 10.15 -17.83
C LEU A 99 5.21 9.30 -19.00
N ASN A 100 4.29 8.68 -19.74
CA ASN A 100 4.57 7.82 -20.90
C ASN A 100 5.66 6.74 -20.67
N ASP A 101 5.84 6.27 -19.44
CA ASP A 101 6.91 5.35 -19.05
C ASP A 101 8.32 5.81 -19.51
N CYS A 102 8.55 7.12 -19.44
CA CYS A 102 9.77 7.77 -19.92
C CYS A 102 10.06 7.49 -21.41
N SER A 103 9.01 7.25 -22.20
CA SER A 103 9.05 6.95 -23.64
C SER A 103 10.01 5.82 -24.01
N ASP A 104 10.29 4.89 -23.09
CA ASP A 104 11.34 3.87 -23.19
C ASP A 104 12.79 4.42 -23.34
N GLN A 105 12.98 5.73 -23.18
CA GLN A 105 14.24 6.46 -23.33
C GLN A 105 14.81 6.96 -22.00
N GLY A 106 14.30 6.46 -20.88
CA GLY A 106 14.77 6.82 -19.55
C GLY A 106 14.55 5.72 -18.53
N THR A 107 14.83 6.03 -17.27
CA THR A 107 14.45 5.22 -16.12
C THR A 107 13.50 6.03 -15.26
N CYS A 108 12.36 5.44 -14.91
CA CYS A 108 11.42 6.07 -13.99
C CYS A 108 11.94 5.99 -12.56
N VAL A 109 12.12 7.14 -11.91
CA VAL A 109 12.54 7.23 -10.52
C VAL A 109 11.55 8.10 -9.76
N ASN A 110 10.63 7.44 -9.07
CA ASN A 110 9.63 8.06 -8.19
C ASN A 110 8.81 9.17 -8.90
N GLY A 111 8.23 8.83 -10.06
CA GLY A 111 7.45 9.76 -10.89
C GLY A 111 8.27 10.69 -11.79
N THR A 112 9.59 10.74 -11.63
CA THR A 112 10.48 11.57 -12.47
C THR A 112 11.29 10.71 -13.43
N CYS A 113 11.32 11.07 -14.71
CA CYS A 113 12.16 10.38 -15.69
C CYS A 113 13.61 10.85 -15.64
N GLN A 114 14.53 9.89 -15.49
CA GLN A 114 15.96 10.09 -15.73
C GLN A 114 16.27 9.66 -17.16
N CYS A 115 16.40 10.63 -18.06
CA CYS A 115 16.60 10.36 -19.48
C CYS A 115 17.99 9.80 -19.81
N ARG A 116 18.05 8.92 -20.81
CA ARG A 116 19.29 8.48 -21.42
C ARG A 116 19.97 9.65 -22.15
N PRO A 117 21.30 9.62 -22.33
CA PRO A 117 22.00 10.62 -23.13
C PRO A 117 21.35 10.78 -24.50
N GLY A 118 21.14 12.03 -24.93
CA GLY A 118 20.50 12.33 -26.21
C GLY A 118 18.98 12.50 -26.15
N PHE A 119 18.36 12.28 -24.98
CA PHE A 119 16.93 12.48 -24.75
C PHE A 119 16.68 13.49 -23.63
N LEU A 120 15.63 14.29 -23.77
CA LEU A 120 15.21 15.36 -22.86
C LEU A 120 13.69 15.40 -22.74
N GLY A 121 13.20 16.23 -21.82
CA GLY A 121 11.77 16.40 -21.53
C GLY A 121 11.34 15.66 -20.26
N GLU A 122 10.08 15.86 -19.87
CA GLU A 122 9.49 15.23 -18.67
C GLU A 122 9.35 13.71 -18.82
N ASP A 123 9.17 13.23 -20.05
CA ASP A 123 9.01 11.82 -20.42
C ASP A 123 10.09 11.32 -21.38
N CYS A 124 11.21 12.05 -21.54
CA CYS A 124 12.32 11.70 -22.42
C CYS A 124 11.96 11.53 -23.92
N SER A 125 10.83 12.08 -24.37
CA SER A 125 10.42 12.01 -25.79
C SER A 125 11.20 12.95 -26.71
N LEU A 126 11.89 13.97 -26.18
CA LEU A 126 12.58 14.97 -26.99
C LEU A 126 14.01 14.55 -27.31
N ILE A 127 14.36 14.48 -28.59
CA ILE A 127 15.73 14.17 -29.02
C ILE A 127 16.60 15.44 -28.99
N PHE A 128 17.81 15.32 -28.46
CA PHE A 128 18.83 16.36 -28.43
C PHE A 128 20.14 15.86 -29.02
N CYS A 129 20.66 16.57 -30.02
CA CYS A 129 21.99 16.35 -30.56
C CYS A 129 22.88 17.57 -30.31
N ALA A 130 24.07 17.32 -29.74
CA ALA A 130 25.04 18.36 -29.41
C ALA A 130 25.36 19.20 -30.65
N ASN A 131 25.25 20.54 -30.50
CA ASN A 131 25.49 21.54 -31.54
C ASN A 131 24.85 21.24 -32.91
N ASN A 132 23.72 20.53 -32.93
CA ASN A 132 23.08 20.06 -34.16
C ASN A 132 24.08 19.32 -35.10
N CYS A 133 24.94 18.50 -34.51
CA CYS A 133 26.02 17.78 -35.16
C CYS A 133 26.93 18.68 -36.01
N SER A 134 27.09 19.94 -35.58
CA SER A 134 27.87 21.00 -36.26
C SER A 134 27.52 21.18 -37.74
N GLN A 135 26.35 20.71 -38.18
CA GLN A 135 25.96 20.58 -39.60
C GLN A 135 26.92 19.69 -40.43
N LYS A 136 27.72 18.86 -39.76
CA LYS A 136 28.71 17.90 -40.31
C LYS A 136 28.37 16.45 -39.99
N GLY A 137 27.15 16.20 -39.58
CA GLY A 137 26.65 14.86 -39.27
C GLY A 137 25.13 14.81 -39.32
N VAL A 138 24.60 13.62 -39.14
CA VAL A 138 23.15 13.37 -39.04
C VAL A 138 22.83 12.99 -37.60
N CYS A 139 21.87 13.69 -37.00
CA CYS A 139 21.34 13.37 -35.68
C CYS A 139 20.47 12.12 -35.74
N LYS A 140 20.80 11.08 -34.96
CA LYS A 140 20.01 9.86 -34.80
C LYS A 140 19.98 9.48 -33.32
N ASP A 141 18.79 9.46 -32.74
CA ASP A 141 18.57 9.06 -31.34
C ASP A 141 19.51 9.79 -30.34
N GLY A 142 19.80 11.06 -30.64
CA GLY A 142 20.66 11.92 -29.83
C GLY A 142 22.17 11.76 -30.06
N PHE A 143 22.58 10.89 -30.99
CA PHE A 143 23.96 10.70 -31.41
C PHE A 143 24.21 11.31 -32.78
N CYS A 144 25.36 11.94 -32.94
CA CYS A 144 25.80 12.49 -34.22
C CYS A 144 26.57 11.47 -35.03
N ALA A 145 25.97 11.01 -36.13
CA ALA A 145 26.66 10.22 -37.14
C ALA A 145 27.44 11.17 -38.06
N CYS A 146 28.75 11.29 -37.83
CA CYS A 146 29.59 12.24 -38.56
C CYS A 146 29.82 11.85 -40.01
N GLN A 147 29.92 12.88 -40.86
CA GLN A 147 30.36 12.76 -42.24
C GLN A 147 31.85 12.40 -42.29
N GLU A 148 32.31 11.87 -43.43
CA GLU A 148 33.70 11.47 -43.62
C GLU A 148 34.67 12.63 -43.35
N GLY A 149 35.66 12.39 -42.49
CA GLY A 149 36.65 13.39 -42.07
C GLY A 149 36.25 14.23 -40.85
N TYR A 150 35.07 14.01 -40.26
CA TYR A 150 34.62 14.64 -39.02
C TYR A 150 34.47 13.62 -37.89
N THR A 151 34.74 14.05 -36.67
CA THR A 151 34.77 13.24 -35.45
C THR A 151 34.29 14.03 -34.23
N GLY A 152 34.11 13.34 -33.11
CA GLY A 152 33.59 13.91 -31.87
C GLY A 152 32.08 13.78 -31.72
N ASP A 153 31.57 14.09 -30.53
CA ASP A 153 30.16 13.89 -30.16
C ASP A 153 29.19 14.80 -30.95
N ASP A 154 29.70 15.89 -31.51
CA ASP A 154 28.96 16.87 -32.32
C ASP A 154 29.57 17.09 -33.71
N CYS A 155 30.51 16.24 -34.14
CA CYS A 155 31.20 16.33 -35.43
C CYS A 155 31.96 17.65 -35.68
N ALA A 156 32.39 18.35 -34.62
CA ALA A 156 33.16 19.59 -34.76
C ALA A 156 34.66 19.40 -35.04
N SER A 157 35.20 18.18 -34.88
CA SER A 157 36.65 17.88 -34.97
C SER A 157 37.06 17.17 -36.24
#